data_AF-K3XUK3-F1
#
_entry.id   AF-K3XUK3-F1
#
_cell.length_a   1.000
_cell.length_b   1.000
_cell.length_c   1.000
_cell.angle_alpha   90.00
_cell.angle_beta   90.00
_cell.angle_gamma   90.00
#
_symmetry.space_group_name_H-M   'P 1'
#
loop_
_entity.id
_entity.type
_entity.pdbx_description
1 polymer ?
#
loop_
_entity_poly.entity_id
_entity_poly.type
_entity_poly.pdbx_seq_one_letter_code
_entity_poly.pdbx_strand_id
1 'polypeptide(L)'
;MKTYDIALMDQDFLSQIPWHYAIIDEAQRLKNPSSVLYNVLEQRFIMPRRLLLTGTPIQNNLSELWALMHFCLPSIFGKLDEFLSTFKEAGDSLTASFKRHSKLRSILTAGVRLLPWSGWFRRP
;
A
#
# COMPACT_ATOMS: atom_id res chain seq x y z
N MET A 1 -11.11 19.85 -6.75
CA MET A 1 -9.94 19.19 -7.37
C MET A 1 -9.16 18.55 -6.26
N LYS A 2 -8.98 17.23 -6.28
CA LYS A 2 -8.24 16.52 -5.23
C LYS A 2 -6.76 16.45 -5.63
N THR A 3 -5.86 16.35 -4.65
CA THR A 3 -4.40 16.31 -4.90
C THR A 3 -3.97 15.23 -5.88
N TYR A 4 -4.70 14.10 -5.93
CA TYR A 4 -4.48 13.03 -6.90
C TYR A 4 -4.78 13.43 -8.35
N ASP A 5 -5.72 14.35 -8.58
CA ASP A 5 -6.04 14.82 -9.93
C ASP A 5 -4.87 15.67 -10.47
N ILE A 6 -4.21 16.45 -9.61
CA ILE A 6 -3.00 17.22 -9.95
C ILE A 6 -1.86 16.27 -10.31
N ALA A 7 -1.65 15.21 -9.50
CA ALA A 7 -0.61 14.23 -9.77
C ALA A 7 -0.80 13.51 -11.13
N LEU A 8 -2.04 13.34 -11.58
CA LEU A 8 -2.36 12.78 -12.89
C LEU A 8 -2.21 13.79 -14.03
N MET A 9 -2.61 15.05 -13.81
CA MET A 9 -2.49 16.11 -14.82
C MET A 9 -1.02 16.44 -15.11
N ASP A 10 -0.19 16.56 -14.07
CA ASP A 10 1.21 16.94 -14.19
C ASP A 10 2.17 15.74 -14.12
N GLN A 11 1.66 14.53 -14.42
CA GLN A 11 2.41 13.29 -14.27
C GLN A 11 3.73 13.28 -15.04
N ASP A 12 3.79 13.89 -16.23
CA ASP A 12 4.98 13.90 -17.09
C ASP A 12 6.12 14.74 -16.50
N PHE A 13 5.79 15.79 -15.76
CA PHE A 13 6.77 16.60 -15.04
C PHE A 13 7.15 15.95 -13.71
N LEU A 14 6.15 15.55 -12.91
CA LEU A 14 6.37 15.03 -11.56
C LEU A 14 7.08 13.66 -11.55
N SER A 15 6.89 12.84 -12.58
CA SER A 15 7.56 11.54 -12.74
C SER A 15 9.06 11.64 -13.00
N GLN A 16 9.55 12.78 -13.48
CA GLN A 16 10.99 13.01 -13.71
C GLN A 16 11.78 13.14 -12.39
N ILE A 17 11.08 13.44 -11.30
CA ILE A 17 11.69 13.59 -9.98
C ILE A 17 11.89 12.20 -9.35
N PRO A 18 13.10 11.81 -8.94
CA PRO A 18 13.34 10.55 -8.25
C PRO A 18 12.93 10.66 -6.78
N TRP A 19 11.65 10.44 -6.51
CA TRP A 19 11.09 10.49 -5.16
C TRP A 19 11.72 9.40 -4.28
N HIS A 20 12.26 9.79 -3.13
CA HIS A 20 12.84 8.82 -2.20
C HIS A 20 11.79 8.16 -1.30
N TYR A 21 10.69 8.88 -1.07
CA TYR A 21 9.56 8.50 -0.23
C TYR A 21 8.27 9.01 -0.88
N ALA A 22 7.23 8.17 -0.86
CA ALA A 22 5.87 8.57 -1.21
C ALA A 22 4.93 8.20 -0.07
N ILE A 23 4.13 9.16 0.38
CA ILE A 23 3.09 8.97 1.39
C ILE A 23 1.76 9.16 0.68
N ILE A 24 0.93 8.13 0.71
CA ILE A 24 -0.36 8.10 0.02
C ILE A 24 -1.43 8.02 1.08
N ASP A 25 -2.13 9.14 1.24
CA ASP A 25 -3.27 9.24 2.15
C ASP A 25 -4.56 8.81 1.45
N GLU A 26 -5.54 8.29 2.18
CA GLU A 26 -6.73 7.65 1.60
C GLU A 26 -6.38 6.53 0.60
N ALA A 27 -5.44 5.67 0.99
CA ALA A 27 -4.86 4.62 0.17
C ALA A 27 -5.90 3.64 -0.42
N GLN A 28 -7.12 3.58 0.12
CA GLN A 28 -8.22 2.80 -0.47
C GLN A 28 -8.54 3.21 -1.92
N ARG A 29 -8.08 4.38 -2.39
CA ARG A 29 -8.14 4.76 -3.81
C ARG A 29 -7.33 3.83 -4.73
N LEU A 30 -6.32 3.15 -4.20
CA LEU A 30 -5.45 2.23 -4.92
C LEU A 30 -5.90 0.76 -4.82
N LYS A 31 -7.10 0.50 -4.31
CA LYS A 31 -7.62 -0.87 -4.15
C LYS A 31 -7.87 -1.61 -5.48
N ASN A 32 -7.94 -0.87 -6.59
CA ASN A 32 -8.08 -1.43 -7.94
C ASN A 32 -6.75 -1.28 -8.72
N PRO A 33 -6.01 -2.37 -8.96
CA PRO A 33 -4.74 -2.34 -9.69
C PRO A 33 -4.94 -1.94 -11.17
N SER A 34 -6.15 -2.11 -11.71
CA SER A 34 -6.48 -1.69 -13.08
C SER A 34 -6.82 -0.19 -13.18
N SER A 35 -6.83 0.56 -12.08
CA SER A 35 -7.15 1.98 -12.11
C SER A 35 -6.03 2.81 -12.76
N VAL A 36 -6.40 3.89 -13.43
CA VAL A 36 -5.44 4.82 -14.05
C VAL A 36 -4.47 5.36 -13.00
N LEU A 37 -4.97 5.74 -11.83
CA LEU A 37 -4.14 6.25 -10.73
C LEU A 37 -3.09 5.23 -10.29
N TYR A 38 -3.49 3.97 -10.09
CA TYR A 38 -2.58 2.90 -9.71
C TYR A 38 -1.48 2.73 -10.75
N ASN A 39 -1.86 2.56 -12.02
CA ASN A 39 -0.93 2.32 -13.12
C ASN A 39 0.05 3.47 -13.33
N VAL A 40 -0.43 4.72 -13.31
CA VAL A 40 0.43 5.91 -13.44
C VAL A 40 1.43 5.96 -12.30
N LEU A 41 0.97 5.84 -11.06
CA LEU A 41 1.84 5.90 -9.89
C LEU A 41 2.88 4.77 -9.93
N GLU A 42 2.49 3.54 -10.21
CA GLU A 42 3.40 2.39 -10.22
C GLU A 42 4.42 2.44 -11.36
N GLN A 43 4.00 2.83 -12.57
CA GLN A 43 4.84 2.71 -13.77
C GLN A 43 5.64 3.99 -14.09
N ARG A 44 5.11 5.16 -13.74
CA ARG A 44 5.74 6.44 -14.09
C ARG A 44 6.61 6.99 -12.95
N PHE A 45 6.22 6.80 -11.70
CA PHE A 45 6.92 7.42 -10.57
C PHE A 45 7.97 6.48 -9.96
N ILE A 46 9.21 6.97 -9.86
CA ILE A 46 10.27 6.28 -9.12
C ILE A 46 10.11 6.61 -7.63
N MET A 47 9.62 5.63 -6.84
CA MET A 47 9.40 5.78 -5.39
C MET A 47 9.72 4.47 -4.63
N PRO A 48 10.97 4.26 -4.21
CA PRO A 48 11.40 2.99 -3.62
C PRO A 48 10.83 2.74 -2.22
N ARG A 49 10.40 3.79 -1.51
CA ARG A 49 9.79 3.68 -0.18
C ARG A 49 8.40 4.29 -0.22
N ARG A 50 7.38 3.48 0.01
CA ARG A 50 5.97 3.89 -0.02
C ARG A 50 5.34 3.64 1.34
N LEU A 51 4.56 4.61 1.81
CA LEU A 51 3.75 4.50 3.01
C LEU A 51 2.30 4.74 2.63
N LEU A 52 1.45 3.76 2.89
CA LEU A 52 0.01 3.83 2.64
C LEU A 52 -0.70 4.13 3.95
N LEU A 53 -1.50 5.19 3.97
CA LEU A 53 -2.35 5.59 5.08
C LEU A 53 -3.82 5.48 4.64
N THR A 54 -4.64 4.81 5.43
CA THR A 54 -6.10 4.75 5.20
C THR A 54 -6.83 4.80 6.53
N GLY A 55 -7.82 5.67 6.64
CA GLY A 55 -8.76 5.69 7.76
C GLY A 55 -9.93 4.72 7.59
N THR A 56 -10.10 4.14 6.39
CA THR A 56 -11.19 3.21 6.08
C THR A 56 -10.72 1.76 6.15
N PRO A 57 -11.50 0.86 6.77
CA PRO A 57 -11.17 -0.56 6.79
C PRO A 57 -11.16 -1.11 5.36
N ILE A 58 -10.06 -1.75 4.96
CA ILE A 58 -9.96 -2.51 3.70
C ILE A 58 -10.96 -3.67 3.81
N GLN A 59 -12.06 -3.59 3.08
CA GLN A 59 -13.17 -4.54 3.21
C GLN A 59 -12.91 -5.82 2.39
N ASN A 60 -12.85 -6.97 3.07
CA ASN A 60 -13.22 -8.34 2.66
C ASN A 60 -12.79 -8.93 1.30
N ASN A 61 -12.05 -8.21 0.45
CA ASN A 61 -11.59 -8.71 -0.83
C ASN A 61 -10.07 -8.89 -0.85
N LEU A 62 -9.61 -10.14 -0.94
CA LEU A 62 -8.19 -10.48 -1.01
C LEU A 62 -7.49 -9.80 -2.20
N SER A 63 -8.20 -9.51 -3.30
CA SER A 63 -7.60 -8.77 -4.41
C SER A 63 -7.34 -7.30 -4.09
N GLU A 64 -8.21 -6.65 -3.30
CA GLU A 64 -8.00 -5.28 -2.84
C GLU A 64 -6.84 -5.20 -1.85
N LEU A 65 -6.75 -6.17 -0.92
CA LEU A 65 -5.60 -6.29 -0.02
C LEU A 65 -4.30 -6.52 -0.80
N TRP A 66 -4.32 -7.45 -1.76
CA TRP A 66 -3.16 -7.71 -2.62
C TRP A 66 -2.74 -6.45 -3.37
N ALA A 67 -3.67 -5.70 -3.95
CA ALA A 67 -3.35 -4.49 -4.70
C ALA A 67 -2.59 -3.48 -3.84
N LEU A 68 -3.05 -3.23 -2.60
CA LEU A 68 -2.37 -2.29 -1.70
C LEU A 68 -1.02 -2.81 -1.22
N MET A 69 -0.92 -4.11 -0.91
CA MET A 69 0.33 -4.73 -0.47
C MET A 69 1.37 -4.81 -1.59
N HIS A 70 0.96 -5.19 -2.80
CA HIS A 70 1.77 -5.21 -4.01
C HIS A 70 2.24 -3.81 -4.36
N PHE A 71 1.34 -2.82 -4.31
CA PHE A 71 1.71 -1.44 -4.51
C PHE A 71 2.72 -0.95 -3.47
N CYS A 72 2.68 -1.40 -2.21
CA CYS A 72 3.70 -0.98 -1.25
C CYS A 72 5.04 -1.72 -1.46
N LEU A 73 4.97 -3.04 -1.68
CA LEU A 73 6.10 -3.98 -1.63
C LEU A 73 6.02 -5.01 -2.79
N PRO A 74 6.23 -4.60 -4.05
CA PRO A 74 6.03 -5.44 -5.23
C PRO A 74 7.07 -6.56 -5.33
N SER A 75 8.22 -6.40 -4.68
CA SER A 75 9.25 -7.44 -4.60
C SER A 75 8.88 -8.60 -3.66
N ILE A 76 7.91 -8.39 -2.77
CA ILE A 76 7.47 -9.40 -1.80
C ILE A 76 6.16 -10.04 -2.24
N PHE A 77 5.22 -9.23 -2.72
CA PHE A 77 3.94 -9.72 -3.22
C PHE A 77 4.08 -9.90 -4.72
N GLY A 78 4.14 -11.15 -5.18
CA GLY A 78 4.17 -11.50 -6.59
C GLY A 78 2.82 -11.23 -7.27
N LYS A 79 2.47 -12.06 -8.26
CA LYS A 79 1.23 -11.90 -9.01
C LYS A 79 0.00 -12.18 -8.13
N LEU A 80 -1.14 -11.60 -8.49
CA LEU A 80 -2.40 -11.82 -7.78
C LEU A 80 -2.76 -13.31 -7.68
N ASP A 81 -2.57 -14.07 -8.75
CA ASP A 81 -2.91 -15.50 -8.78
C ASP A 81 -2.06 -16.32 -7.79
N GLU A 82 -0.77 -16.02 -7.69
CA GLU A 82 0.16 -16.65 -6.73
C GLU A 82 -0.21 -16.30 -5.29
N PHE A 83 -0.63 -15.06 -5.07
CA PHE A 83 -1.14 -14.63 -3.78
C PHE A 83 -2.41 -15.42 -3.41
N LEU A 84 -3.39 -15.47 -4.31
CA LEU A 84 -4.66 -16.16 -4.08
C LEU A 84 -4.48 -17.68 -3.88
N SER A 85 -3.58 -18.34 -4.61
CA SER A 85 -3.29 -19.76 -4.41
C SER A 85 -2.68 -20.03 -3.03
N THR A 86 -1.69 -19.22 -2.64
CA THR A 86 -1.06 -19.31 -1.32
C THR A 86 -2.09 -19.13 -0.20
N PHE A 87 -3.07 -18.25 -0.39
CA PHE A 87 -4.15 -18.02 0.56
C PHE A 87 -5.12 -19.20 0.68
N LYS A 88 -5.50 -19.81 -0.45
CA LYS A 88 -6.34 -21.00 -0.47
C LYS A 88 -5.68 -22.19 0.21
N GLU A 89 -4.38 -22.38 -0.01
CA GLU A 89 -3.60 -23.47 0.60
C GLU A 89 -3.37 -23.27 2.10
N ALA A 90 -3.22 -22.02 2.55
CA ALA A 90 -2.95 -21.69 3.94
C ALA A 90 -4.20 -21.71 4.85
N GLY A 91 -5.41 -21.89 4.30
CA GLY A 91 -6.67 -21.96 5.04
C GLY A 91 -6.91 -20.76 5.96
N ASP A 92 -7.41 -19.65 5.41
CA ASP A 92 -7.78 -18.38 6.10
C ASP A 92 -6.73 -17.72 7.03
N SER A 93 -5.60 -18.37 7.30
CA SER A 93 -4.57 -17.86 8.19
C SER A 93 -3.59 -16.97 7.43
N LEU A 94 -4.01 -15.73 7.17
CA LEU A 94 -3.14 -14.61 6.75
C LEU A 94 -1.83 -14.61 7.56
N THR A 95 -1.94 -14.85 8.86
CA THR A 95 -0.85 -14.83 9.82
C THR A 95 0.26 -15.85 9.54
N ALA A 96 -0.08 -17.02 8.98
CA ALA A 96 0.90 -18.08 8.68
C ALA A 96 1.73 -17.76 7.43
N SER A 97 1.10 -17.21 6.38
CA SER A 97 1.79 -16.80 5.16
C SER A 97 2.72 -15.60 5.41
N PHE A 98 2.26 -14.59 6.17
CA PHE A 98 3.10 -13.47 6.58
C PHE A 98 4.22 -13.86 7.55
N LYS A 99 4.05 -14.92 8.37
CA LYS A 99 5.08 -15.42 9.30
C LYS A 99 6.31 -15.99 8.59
N ARG A 100 6.15 -16.58 7.40
CA ARG A 100 7.27 -17.17 6.64
C ARG A 100 8.26 -16.12 6.14
N HIS A 101 7.80 -14.89 5.89
CA HIS A 101 8.68 -13.79 5.51
C HIS A 101 9.06 -12.96 6.75
N SER A 102 10.21 -13.27 7.34
CA SER A 102 10.81 -12.51 8.46
C SER A 102 10.89 -11.00 8.18
N LYS A 103 11.07 -10.62 6.90
CA LYS A 103 11.12 -9.23 6.41
C LYS A 103 9.77 -8.50 6.42
N LEU A 104 8.64 -9.24 6.36
CA LEU A 104 7.30 -8.66 6.45
C LEU A 104 6.93 -8.27 7.89
N ARG A 105 7.40 -9.03 8.88
CA ARG A 105 7.19 -8.67 10.29
C ARG A 105 7.78 -7.31 10.63
N SER A 106 8.99 -6.98 10.17
CA SER A 106 9.59 -5.67 10.43
C SER A 106 8.82 -4.53 9.75
N ILE A 107 8.27 -4.76 8.55
CA ILE A 107 7.58 -3.72 7.78
C ILE A 107 6.16 -3.47 8.31
N LEU A 108 5.42 -4.54 8.62
CA LEU A 108 4.07 -4.42 9.19
C LEU A 108 4.08 -3.91 10.64
N THR A 109 5.09 -4.27 11.44
CA THR A 109 5.21 -3.78 12.84
C THR A 109 5.62 -2.31 12.89
N ALA A 110 6.30 -1.80 11.85
CA ALA A 110 6.65 -0.38 11.73
C ALA A 110 5.51 0.49 11.16
N GLY A 111 4.63 -0.07 10.32
CA GLY A 111 3.58 0.67 9.60
C GLY A 111 2.14 0.47 10.09
N VAL A 112 1.84 -0.58 10.86
CA VAL A 112 0.48 -0.89 11.36
C VAL A 112 0.44 -0.79 12.89
N ARG A 113 1.11 0.20 13.47
CA ARG A 113 0.78 0.63 14.82
C ARG A 113 -0.37 1.62 14.68
N LEU A 114 -1.59 1.08 14.70
CA LEU A 114 -2.80 1.85 14.99
C LEU A 114 -2.50 2.63 16.26
N LEU A 115 -2.17 3.91 16.12
CA LEU A 115 -2.02 4.80 17.25
C LEU A 115 -3.38 4.85 17.96
N PRO A 116 -3.49 4.48 19.24
CA PRO A 116 -4.60 4.97 20.04
C PRO A 116 -4.38 6.48 20.11
N TRP A 117 -5.24 7.22 19.42
CA TRP A 117 -5.35 8.67 19.57
C TRP A 117 -5.81 8.99 20.99
N SER A 118 -4.89 9.14 21.93
CA SER A 118 -5.13 9.77 23.23
C SER A 118 -3.81 10.06 23.95
N GLY A 119 -3.13 11.16 23.61
CA GLY A 119 -2.02 11.58 24.49
C GLY A 119 -1.16 12.76 24.07
N TRP A 120 -1.14 13.17 22.80
CA TRP A 120 -0.13 14.16 22.34
C TRP A 120 -0.59 15.62 22.29
N PHE A 121 -1.80 15.93 22.78
CA PHE A 121 -2.22 17.30 23.08
C PHE A 121 -2.37 17.50 24.60
N ARG A 122 -1.25 17.44 25.32
CA ARG A 122 -1.06 18.31 26.48
C ARG A 122 0.25 19.05 26.30
N ARG A 123 0.09 20.33 25.95
CA ARG A 123 1.12 21.37 26.03
C ARG A 123 1.63 21.52 27.47
N PRO A 124 2.78 22.20 27.64
CA PRO A 124 2.71 23.59 28.08
C PRO A 124 2.88 24.59 26.94
#